data_AF-A0A3C0NIE7-F1
#
_entry.id   AF-A0A3C0NIE7-F1
#
_cell.length_a   1.000
_cell.length_b   1.000
_cell.length_c   1.000
_cell.angle_alpha   90.00
_cell.angle_beta   90.00
_cell.angle_gamma   90.00
#
_symmetry.space_group_name_H-M   'P 1'
#
loop_
_entity.id
_entity.type
_entity.pdbx_description
1 polymer ?
#
loop_
_entity_poly.entity_id
_entity_poly.type
_entity_poly.pdbx_seq_one_letter_code
_entity_poly.pdbx_strand_id
1 'polypeptide(L)'
;MTFFNPSAPLLCRKQNVLELPDVPGVWRFHWQIGNVTLFSSFYTQLDQACIVWGVISAVIFVTAQFVPVSWMTQAVWWSALSVIGTVGMVALTPSWLKQELGWVVYSWIILMLLGVVITDLSIFLGWGEVLSNLCPLWLGLIGVGYLCTGVGMRSRTLILTALVHLLSIWVLPYFGSWQFLATGVITGGTVLLLAEFQWDSFGSCGNK
;
A
#
# COMPACT_ATOMS: atom_id res chain seq x y z
N MET A 1 -8.73 27.36 11.44
CA MET A 1 -8.59 25.89 11.62
C MET A 1 -7.54 25.41 10.64
N THR A 2 -6.51 24.71 11.10
CA THR A 2 -5.45 24.18 10.22
C THR A 2 -5.93 22.92 9.52
N PHE A 3 -5.54 22.72 8.25
CA PHE A 3 -5.90 21.52 7.48
C PHE A 3 -5.34 20.24 8.12
N PHE A 4 -4.15 20.34 8.71
CA PHE A 4 -3.52 19.29 9.52
C PHE A 4 -3.51 19.67 11.00
N ASN A 5 -3.53 18.66 11.89
CA ASN A 5 -3.26 18.84 13.31
C ASN A 5 -1.76 18.62 13.58
N PRO A 6 -0.94 19.68 13.80
CA PRO A 6 0.49 19.52 13.99
C PRO A 6 0.85 18.71 15.24
N SER A 7 -0.03 18.74 16.26
CA SER A 7 0.20 18.11 17.56
C SER A 7 -0.07 16.61 17.59
N ALA A 8 -0.78 16.07 16.60
CA ALA A 8 -0.94 14.62 16.51
C ALA A 8 0.40 13.96 16.15
N PRO A 9 0.77 12.82 16.76
CA PRO A 9 1.87 12.02 16.24
C PRO A 9 1.54 11.48 14.85
N LEU A 10 2.56 11.27 14.00
CA LEU A 10 2.38 10.74 12.64
C LEU A 10 1.95 9.27 12.69
N LEU A 11 2.71 8.46 13.42
CA LEU A 11 2.45 7.04 13.64
C LEU A 11 2.24 6.77 15.14
N CYS A 12 1.28 5.90 15.44
CA CYS A 12 0.99 5.42 16.78
C CYS A 12 1.00 3.90 16.81
N ARG A 13 1.39 3.36 17.95
CA ARG A 13 1.21 1.94 18.22
C ARG A 13 -0.29 1.64 18.34
N LYS A 14 -0.72 0.53 17.75
CA LYS A 14 -2.07 0.00 17.94
C LYS A 14 -2.32 -0.33 19.41
N GLN A 15 -3.52 -0.01 19.88
CA GLN A 15 -3.98 -0.37 21.22
C GLN A 15 -4.13 -1.89 21.38
N ASN A 16 -4.15 -2.35 22.62
CA ASN A 16 -4.29 -3.78 22.92
C ASN A 16 -5.69 -4.27 22.53
N VAL A 17 -5.79 -5.44 21.90
CA VAL A 17 -7.06 -5.95 21.38
C VAL A 17 -8.14 -6.14 22.45
N LEU A 18 -7.71 -6.36 23.70
CA LEU A 18 -8.58 -6.53 24.87
C LEU A 18 -9.33 -5.25 25.25
N GLU A 19 -8.87 -4.09 24.80
CA GLU A 19 -9.47 -2.78 25.10
C GLU A 19 -10.54 -2.38 24.07
N LEU A 20 -10.74 -3.17 23.00
CA LEU A 20 -11.63 -2.82 21.89
C LEU A 20 -12.99 -3.54 21.96
N PRO A 21 -14.11 -2.79 21.87
CA PRO A 21 -15.45 -3.35 21.67
C PRO A 21 -15.48 -4.27 20.45
N ASP A 22 -16.29 -5.34 20.46
CA ASP A 22 -16.45 -6.23 19.30
C ASP A 22 -17.02 -5.47 18.09
N VAL A 23 -16.14 -5.16 17.12
CA VAL A 23 -16.49 -4.50 15.86
C VAL A 23 -16.38 -5.54 14.72
N PRO A 24 -17.42 -5.72 13.90
CA PRO A 24 -17.39 -6.66 12.79
C PRO A 24 -16.34 -6.29 11.74
N GLY A 25 -15.68 -7.30 11.16
CA GLY A 25 -14.68 -7.13 10.09
C GLY A 25 -13.25 -6.84 10.55
N VAL A 26 -12.98 -6.81 11.85
CA VAL A 26 -11.63 -6.64 12.42
C VAL A 26 -11.01 -8.01 12.70
N TRP A 27 -9.77 -8.23 12.24
CA TRP A 27 -8.99 -9.41 12.64
C TRP A 27 -8.32 -9.14 13.99
N ARG A 28 -8.51 -10.05 14.95
CA ARG A 28 -7.97 -9.93 16.30
C ARG A 28 -6.95 -11.04 16.52
N PHE A 29 -5.72 -10.67 16.83
CA PHE A 29 -4.67 -11.62 17.14
C PHE A 29 -4.23 -11.40 18.58
N HIS A 30 -4.47 -12.40 19.41
CA HIS A 30 -4.01 -12.42 20.79
C HIS A 30 -3.27 -13.73 21.05
N TRP A 31 -1.96 -13.64 21.20
CA TRP A 31 -1.10 -14.76 21.50
C TRP A 31 -0.42 -14.56 22.85
N GLN A 32 -0.75 -15.45 23.79
CA GLN A 32 -0.22 -15.49 25.14
C GLN A 32 0.36 -16.89 25.42
N ILE A 33 1.51 -16.94 26.09
CA ILE A 33 2.07 -18.19 26.64
C ILE A 33 2.21 -18.00 28.15
N GLY A 34 1.42 -18.76 28.92
CA GLY A 34 1.34 -18.59 30.37
C GLY A 34 0.82 -17.19 30.74
N ASN A 35 1.60 -16.42 31.50
CA ASN A 35 1.27 -15.04 31.87
C ASN A 35 1.92 -13.98 30.96
N VAL A 36 2.66 -14.40 29.92
CA VAL A 36 3.38 -13.48 29.03
C VAL A 36 2.63 -13.35 27.72
N THR A 37 2.13 -12.14 27.45
CA THR A 37 1.53 -11.78 26.16
C THR A 37 2.65 -11.56 25.14
N LEU A 38 2.77 -12.44 24.15
CA LEU A 38 3.79 -12.34 23.10
C LEU A 38 3.38 -11.34 22.02
N PHE A 39 2.11 -11.39 21.61
CA PHE A 39 1.57 -10.53 20.57
C PHE A 39 0.10 -10.25 20.82
N SER A 40 -0.30 -8.99 20.79
CA SER A 40 -1.71 -8.60 20.89
C SER A 40 -1.94 -7.41 19.99
N SER A 41 -2.59 -7.62 18.85
CA SER A 41 -2.85 -6.58 17.86
C SER A 41 -4.17 -6.84 17.14
N PHE A 42 -4.63 -5.85 16.39
CA PHE A 42 -5.82 -5.95 15.56
C PHE A 42 -5.58 -5.33 14.19
N TYR A 43 -6.24 -5.88 13.18
CA TYR A 43 -6.17 -5.38 11.81
C TYR A 43 -7.58 -5.02 11.34
N THR A 44 -7.79 -3.72 11.15
CA THR A 44 -8.99 -3.17 10.53
C THR A 44 -9.11 -3.64 9.08
N GLN A 45 -10.26 -3.43 8.45
CA GLN A 45 -10.42 -3.78 7.04
C GLN A 45 -9.43 -2.99 6.15
N LEU A 46 -9.11 -1.75 6.51
CA LEU A 46 -8.10 -0.96 5.81
C LEU A 46 -6.70 -1.57 5.97
N ASP A 47 -6.35 -2.02 7.17
CA ASP A 47 -5.07 -2.71 7.40
C ASP A 47 -4.98 -4.02 6.64
N GLN A 48 -6.09 -4.76 6.54
CA GLN A 48 -6.16 -5.98 5.73
C GLN A 48 -5.93 -5.67 4.24
N ALA A 49 -6.51 -4.58 3.72
CA ALA A 49 -6.23 -4.15 2.35
C ALA A 49 -4.74 -3.80 2.16
N CYS A 50 -4.13 -3.15 3.14
CA CYS A 50 -2.70 -2.87 3.15
C CYS A 50 -1.83 -4.15 3.17
N ILE A 51 -2.19 -5.15 3.98
CA ILE A 51 -1.49 -6.45 4.02
C ILE A 51 -1.60 -7.16 2.67
N VAL A 52 -2.80 -7.23 2.09
CA VAL A 52 -3.03 -7.86 0.78
C VAL A 52 -2.13 -7.22 -0.28
N TRP A 53 -2.11 -5.88 -0.36
CA TRP A 53 -1.24 -5.19 -1.30
C TRP A 53 0.24 -5.36 -0.98
N GLY A 54 0.64 -5.39 0.29
CA GLY A 54 2.02 -5.64 0.68
C GLY A 54 2.53 -7.00 0.19
N VAL A 55 1.70 -8.05 0.35
CA VAL A 55 2.00 -9.40 -0.15
C VAL A 55 2.05 -9.43 -1.68
N ILE A 56 1.07 -8.82 -2.35
CA ILE A 56 1.04 -8.75 -3.82
C ILE A 56 2.28 -8.03 -4.37
N SER A 57 2.62 -6.86 -3.81
CA SER A 57 3.81 -6.11 -4.20
C SER A 57 5.08 -6.92 -3.98
N ALA A 58 5.22 -7.59 -2.84
CA ALA A 58 6.35 -8.46 -2.59
C ALA A 58 6.47 -9.57 -3.66
N VAL A 59 5.37 -10.27 -3.96
CA VAL A 59 5.36 -11.32 -4.99
C VAL A 59 5.76 -10.76 -6.36
N ILE A 60 5.13 -9.68 -6.81
CA ILE A 60 5.39 -9.09 -8.13
C ILE A 60 6.87 -8.69 -8.26
N PHE A 61 7.39 -7.90 -7.32
CA PHE A 61 8.74 -7.35 -7.44
C PHE A 61 9.85 -8.38 -7.16
N VAL A 62 9.62 -9.34 -6.26
CA VAL A 62 10.57 -10.45 -6.03
C VAL A 62 10.63 -11.37 -7.25
N THR A 63 9.48 -11.70 -7.84
CA THR A 63 9.46 -12.52 -9.07
C THR A 63 10.12 -11.80 -10.24
N ALA A 64 9.85 -10.50 -10.42
CA ALA A 64 10.50 -9.67 -11.43
C ALA A 64 12.03 -9.65 -11.27
N GLN A 65 12.53 -9.64 -10.03
CA GLN A 65 13.95 -9.54 -9.75
C GLN A 65 14.70 -10.87 -9.94
N PHE A 66 14.11 -11.98 -9.49
CA PHE A 66 14.87 -13.23 -9.27
C PHE A 66 14.37 -14.42 -10.06
N VAL A 67 13.12 -14.39 -10.57
CA VAL A 67 12.53 -15.56 -11.19
C VAL A 67 12.79 -15.51 -12.71
N PRO A 68 13.50 -16.51 -13.28
CA PRO A 68 13.87 -16.55 -14.69
C PRO A 68 12.70 -17.05 -15.56
N VAL A 69 11.54 -16.43 -15.42
CA VAL A 69 10.33 -16.71 -16.21
C VAL A 69 10.14 -15.59 -17.24
N SER A 70 9.59 -15.90 -18.40
CA SER A 70 9.37 -14.89 -19.45
C SER A 70 8.52 -13.71 -18.94
N TRP A 71 8.87 -12.49 -19.34
CA TRP A 71 8.12 -11.27 -18.98
C TRP A 71 6.62 -11.37 -19.34
N MET A 72 6.30 -12.01 -20.47
CA MET A 72 4.91 -12.22 -20.90
C MET A 72 4.15 -13.12 -19.91
N THR A 73 4.76 -14.22 -19.46
CA THR A 73 4.14 -15.10 -18.46
C THR A 73 3.97 -14.38 -17.12
N GLN A 74 4.98 -13.62 -16.70
CA GLN A 74 4.92 -12.84 -15.47
C GLN A 74 3.82 -11.77 -15.52
N ALA A 75 3.70 -11.05 -16.64
CA ALA A 75 2.66 -10.05 -16.88
C ALA A 75 1.25 -10.61 -16.65
N VAL A 76 0.93 -11.78 -17.23
CA VAL A 76 -0.39 -12.42 -17.04
C VAL A 76 -0.71 -12.67 -15.56
N TRP A 77 0.26 -13.20 -14.80
CA TRP A 77 0.08 -13.47 -13.38
C TRP A 77 0.00 -12.19 -12.54
N TRP A 78 0.84 -11.20 -12.83
CA TRP A 78 0.83 -9.92 -12.13
C TRP A 78 -0.45 -9.14 -12.38
N SER A 79 -1.00 -9.17 -13.60
CA SER A 79 -2.29 -8.58 -13.93
C SER A 79 -3.41 -9.25 -13.17
N ALA A 80 -3.42 -10.58 -13.09
CA ALA A 80 -4.40 -11.32 -12.28
C ALA A 80 -4.31 -10.95 -10.79
N LEU A 81 -3.10 -10.93 -10.22
CA LEU A 81 -2.86 -10.53 -8.83
C LEU A 81 -3.28 -9.08 -8.56
N SER A 82 -2.98 -8.16 -9.48
CA SER A 82 -3.33 -6.74 -9.33
C SER A 82 -4.85 -6.51 -9.41
N VAL A 83 -5.56 -7.26 -10.25
CA VAL A 83 -7.04 -7.25 -10.28
C VAL A 83 -7.61 -7.79 -8.97
N ILE A 84 -7.09 -8.91 -8.47
CA ILE A 84 -7.49 -9.47 -7.17
C ILE A 84 -7.23 -8.46 -6.05
N GLY A 85 -6.04 -7.85 -6.02
CA GLY A 85 -5.68 -6.81 -5.05
C GLY A 85 -6.61 -5.60 -5.11
N THR A 86 -6.96 -5.16 -6.32
CA THR A 86 -7.87 -4.02 -6.52
C THR A 86 -9.29 -4.35 -6.04
N VAL A 87 -9.83 -5.51 -6.41
CA VAL A 87 -11.14 -5.98 -5.94
C VAL A 87 -11.13 -6.17 -4.42
N GLY A 88 -10.07 -6.77 -3.88
CA GLY A 88 -9.87 -6.97 -2.45
C GLY A 88 -9.84 -5.64 -1.69
N MET A 89 -9.08 -4.65 -2.16
CA MET A 89 -9.04 -3.30 -1.59
C MET A 89 -10.43 -2.65 -1.59
N VAL A 90 -11.17 -2.74 -2.70
CA VAL A 90 -12.54 -2.21 -2.75
C VAL A 90 -13.44 -2.94 -1.76
N ALA A 91 -13.40 -4.27 -1.69
CA ALA A 91 -14.21 -5.05 -0.77
C ALA A 91 -13.91 -4.73 0.71
N LEU A 92 -12.62 -4.59 1.03
CA LEU A 92 -12.09 -4.30 2.36
C LEU A 92 -12.15 -2.82 2.73
N THR A 93 -12.50 -1.93 1.81
CA THR A 93 -12.69 -0.52 2.16
C THR A 93 -14.02 -0.36 2.93
N PRO A 94 -14.01 0.21 4.15
CA PRO A 94 -15.24 0.42 4.94
C PRO A 94 -16.29 1.24 4.18
N SER A 95 -17.57 0.94 4.40
CA SER A 95 -18.68 1.60 3.70
C SER A 95 -18.70 3.11 3.90
N TRP A 96 -18.44 3.59 5.13
CA TRP A 96 -18.37 5.02 5.43
C TRP A 96 -17.26 5.72 4.60
N LEU A 97 -16.10 5.06 4.44
CA LEU A 97 -14.99 5.61 3.66
C LEU A 97 -15.34 5.66 2.17
N LYS A 98 -16.09 4.67 1.65
CA LYS A 98 -16.60 4.70 0.27
C LYS A 98 -17.60 5.84 0.06
N GLN A 99 -18.42 6.15 1.05
CA GLN A 99 -19.44 7.19 0.96
C GLN A 99 -18.82 8.60 1.03
N GLU A 100 -17.91 8.83 1.96
CA GLU A 100 -17.30 10.15 2.18
C GLU A 100 -16.09 10.42 1.26
N LEU A 101 -15.29 9.38 0.99
CA LEU A 101 -14.03 9.47 0.26
C LEU A 101 -13.98 8.50 -0.93
N GLY A 102 -15.13 8.20 -1.55
CA GLY A 102 -15.23 7.32 -2.71
C GLY A 102 -14.30 7.72 -3.88
N TRP A 103 -14.04 9.02 -4.05
CA TRP A 103 -13.09 9.51 -5.05
C TRP A 103 -11.65 9.00 -4.82
N VAL A 104 -11.24 8.79 -3.56
CA VAL A 104 -9.92 8.21 -3.23
C VAL A 104 -9.88 6.76 -3.69
N VAL A 105 -10.94 6.00 -3.45
CA VAL A 105 -11.06 4.60 -3.89
C VAL A 105 -11.02 4.51 -5.42
N TYR A 106 -11.78 5.36 -6.12
CA TYR A 106 -11.75 5.41 -7.58
C TYR A 106 -10.38 5.83 -8.12
N SER A 107 -9.68 6.74 -7.45
CA SER A 107 -8.32 7.13 -7.83
C SER A 107 -7.38 5.93 -7.79
N TRP A 108 -7.41 5.13 -6.72
CA TRP A 108 -6.61 3.91 -6.65
C TRP A 108 -6.97 2.90 -7.74
N ILE A 109 -8.26 2.67 -8.02
CA ILE A 109 -8.70 1.76 -9.09
C ILE A 109 -8.12 2.23 -10.44
N ILE A 110 -8.26 3.51 -10.77
CA ILE A 110 -7.76 4.07 -12.03
C ILE A 110 -6.24 3.92 -12.11
N LEU A 111 -5.51 4.28 -11.04
CA LEU A 111 -4.05 4.19 -11.01
C LEU A 111 -3.54 2.76 -11.15
N MET A 112 -4.17 1.79 -10.47
CA MET A 112 -3.80 0.38 -10.57
C MET A 112 -4.05 -0.18 -11.97
N LEU A 113 -5.25 0.06 -12.53
CA LEU A 113 -5.59 -0.42 -13.87
C LEU A 113 -4.72 0.24 -14.94
N LEU A 114 -4.44 1.54 -14.82
CA LEU A 114 -3.55 2.26 -15.72
C LEU A 114 -2.12 1.68 -15.67
N GLY A 115 -1.59 1.44 -14.47
CA GLY A 115 -0.28 0.83 -14.29
C GLY A 115 -0.17 -0.55 -14.91
N VAL A 116 -1.19 -1.40 -14.70
CA VAL A 116 -1.27 -2.73 -15.32
C VAL A 116 -1.31 -2.62 -16.84
N VAL A 117 -2.22 -1.82 -17.40
CA VAL A 117 -2.36 -1.67 -18.87
C VAL A 117 -1.07 -1.16 -19.51
N ILE A 118 -0.43 -0.15 -18.93
CA ILE A 118 0.83 0.39 -19.45
C ILE A 118 1.94 -0.66 -19.36
N THR A 119 2.04 -1.38 -18.23
CA THR A 119 3.02 -2.45 -18.05
C THR A 119 2.83 -3.55 -19.09
N ASP A 120 1.61 -4.06 -19.25
CA ASP A 120 1.29 -5.13 -20.20
C ASP A 120 1.56 -4.70 -21.64
N LEU A 121 1.09 -3.51 -22.04
CA LEU A 121 1.37 -2.98 -23.38
C LEU A 121 2.88 -2.87 -23.62
N SER A 122 3.65 -2.45 -22.61
CA SER A 122 5.11 -2.35 -22.75
C SER A 122 5.77 -3.71 -22.95
N ILE A 123 5.28 -4.76 -22.28
CA ILE A 123 5.80 -6.13 -22.39
C ILE A 123 5.41 -6.75 -23.73
N PHE A 124 4.12 -6.68 -24.10
CA PHE A 124 3.61 -7.34 -25.31
C PHE A 124 4.02 -6.62 -26.61
N LEU A 125 4.15 -5.29 -26.58
CA LEU A 125 4.59 -4.51 -27.75
C LEU A 125 6.10 -4.26 -27.77
N GLY A 126 6.84 -4.69 -26.73
CA GLY A 126 8.28 -4.45 -26.63
C GLY A 126 8.66 -2.97 -26.51
N TRP A 127 7.86 -2.18 -25.78
CA TRP A 127 8.12 -0.75 -25.57
C TRP A 127 9.28 -0.55 -24.59
N GLY A 128 10.51 -0.60 -25.12
CA GLY A 128 11.75 -0.59 -24.33
C GLY A 128 11.90 0.61 -23.38
N GLU A 129 11.39 1.78 -23.76
CA GLU A 129 11.43 2.98 -22.92
C GLU A 129 10.59 2.81 -21.64
N VAL A 130 9.37 2.28 -21.76
CA VAL A 130 8.51 2.01 -20.59
C VAL A 130 9.05 0.82 -19.79
N LEU A 131 9.52 -0.23 -20.46
CA LEU A 131 10.13 -1.40 -19.82
C LEU A 131 11.32 -1.01 -18.93
N SER A 132 12.16 -0.10 -19.41
CA SER A 132 13.31 0.41 -18.67
C SER A 132 12.92 1.31 -17.49
N ASN A 133 11.66 1.77 -17.44
CA ASN A 133 11.14 2.69 -16.45
C ASN A 133 9.93 2.13 -15.68
N LEU A 134 9.74 0.80 -15.64
CA LEU A 134 8.62 0.19 -14.89
C LEU A 134 8.66 0.50 -13.41
N CYS A 135 9.85 0.43 -12.79
CA CYS A 135 9.99 0.72 -11.37
C CYS A 135 9.69 2.19 -11.02
N PRO A 136 10.25 3.19 -11.73
CA PRO A 136 9.81 4.59 -11.63
C PRO A 136 8.30 4.79 -11.85
N LEU A 137 7.73 4.14 -12.86
CA LEU A 137 6.30 4.22 -13.17
C LEU A 137 5.44 3.79 -11.96
N TRP A 138 5.73 2.61 -11.40
CA TRP A 138 4.97 2.09 -10.27
C TRP A 138 5.17 2.91 -8.99
N LEU A 139 6.40 3.38 -8.71
CA LEU A 139 6.64 4.33 -7.62
C LEU A 139 5.85 5.63 -7.81
N GLY A 140 5.78 6.16 -9.03
CA GLY A 140 5.01 7.35 -9.37
C GLY A 140 3.51 7.16 -9.14
N LEU A 141 2.93 6.08 -9.68
CA LEU A 141 1.50 5.78 -9.53
C LEU A 141 1.11 5.59 -8.06
N ILE A 142 1.90 4.84 -7.31
CA ILE A 142 1.67 4.59 -5.88
C ILE A 142 1.86 5.88 -5.07
N GLY A 143 2.87 6.69 -5.39
CA GLY A 143 3.09 8.00 -4.80
C GLY A 143 1.89 8.94 -4.99
N VAL A 144 1.33 9.00 -6.20
CA VAL A 144 0.11 9.76 -6.49
C VAL A 144 -1.08 9.21 -5.69
N GLY A 145 -1.25 7.90 -5.61
CA GLY A 145 -2.30 7.27 -4.81
C GLY A 145 -2.21 7.63 -3.33
N TYR A 146 -1.01 7.60 -2.74
CA TYR A 146 -0.79 8.04 -1.38
C TYR A 146 -1.03 9.55 -1.19
N LEU A 147 -0.70 10.38 -2.20
CA LEU A 147 -0.99 11.81 -2.15
C LEU A 147 -2.51 12.07 -2.13
N CYS A 148 -3.26 11.41 -3.02
CA CYS A 148 -4.73 11.47 -3.03
C CYS A 148 -5.31 11.01 -1.68
N THR A 149 -4.80 9.91 -1.14
CA THR A 149 -5.26 9.38 0.16
C THR A 149 -4.91 10.32 1.30
N GLY A 150 -3.71 10.89 1.32
CA GLY A 150 -3.28 11.85 2.34
C GLY A 150 -4.08 13.14 2.31
N VAL A 151 -4.44 13.64 1.13
CA VAL A 151 -5.34 14.80 0.99
C VAL A 151 -6.75 14.45 1.46
N GLY A 152 -7.31 13.32 1.02
CA GLY A 152 -8.67 12.90 1.40
C GLY A 152 -8.82 12.65 2.90
N MET A 153 -7.88 11.91 3.48
CA MET A 153 -7.86 11.56 4.91
C MET A 153 -7.28 12.68 5.79
N ARG A 154 -6.78 13.76 5.21
CA ARG A 154 -6.03 14.83 5.89
C ARG A 154 -4.89 14.29 6.76
N SER A 155 -4.15 13.31 6.22
CA SER A 155 -3.07 12.61 6.93
C SER A 155 -1.71 13.07 6.43
N ARG A 156 -0.88 13.58 7.34
CA ARG A 156 0.51 13.96 7.01
C ARG A 156 1.35 12.72 6.76
N THR A 157 1.08 11.62 7.46
CA THR A 157 1.79 10.36 7.27
C THR A 157 1.67 9.90 5.83
N LEU A 158 0.46 9.90 5.25
CA LEU A 158 0.26 9.47 3.87
C LEU A 158 0.86 10.45 2.85
N ILE A 159 0.86 11.76 3.14
CA ILE A 159 1.58 12.74 2.30
C ILE A 159 3.09 12.49 2.34
N LEU A 160 3.66 12.21 3.51
CA LEU A 160 5.08 11.86 3.64
C LEU A 160 5.39 10.54 2.94
N THR A 161 4.52 9.54 3.05
CA THR A 161 4.64 8.28 2.30
C THR A 161 4.63 8.53 0.80
N ALA A 162 3.77 9.41 0.29
CA ALA A 162 3.78 9.83 -1.12
C ALA A 162 5.13 10.43 -1.52
N LEU A 163 5.67 11.34 -0.71
CA LEU A 163 6.98 11.95 -0.96
C LEU A 163 8.09 10.91 -0.94
N VAL A 164 8.07 9.94 -0.04
CA VAL A 164 9.05 8.83 -0.01
C VAL A 164 9.04 8.07 -1.34
N HIS A 165 7.87 7.76 -1.90
CA HIS A 165 7.79 7.07 -3.19
C HIS A 165 8.31 7.91 -4.34
N LEU A 166 7.91 9.18 -4.41
CA LEU A 166 8.34 10.09 -5.48
C LEU A 166 9.84 10.41 -5.40
N LEU A 167 10.38 10.59 -4.21
CA LEU A 167 11.81 10.79 -4.00
C LEU A 167 12.61 9.52 -4.32
N SER A 168 12.05 8.35 -4.05
CA SER A 168 12.69 7.07 -4.38
C SER A 168 12.95 6.90 -5.87
N ILE A 169 12.17 7.54 -6.76
CA ILE A 169 12.42 7.54 -8.20
C ILE A 169 13.83 8.07 -8.52
N TRP A 170 14.26 9.12 -7.82
CA TRP A 170 15.59 9.73 -8.00
C TRP A 170 16.73 8.90 -7.41
N VAL A 171 16.42 8.08 -6.40
CA VAL A 171 17.38 7.19 -5.73
C VAL A 171 17.50 5.85 -6.47
N LEU A 172 16.47 5.46 -7.21
CA LEU A 172 16.39 4.17 -7.85
C LEU A 172 17.57 3.84 -8.80
N PRO A 173 18.11 4.78 -9.61
CA PRO A 173 19.26 4.51 -10.47
C PRO A 173 20.49 3.96 -9.73
N TYR A 174 20.68 4.32 -8.46
CA TYR A 174 21.82 3.85 -7.65
C TYR A 174 21.74 2.37 -7.27
N PHE A 175 20.59 1.71 -7.47
CA PHE A 175 20.42 0.27 -7.23
C PHE A 175 20.77 -0.60 -8.45
N GLY A 176 21.01 -0.01 -9.64
CA GLY A 176 21.44 -0.74 -10.83
C GLY A 176 20.49 -1.88 -11.23
N SER A 177 20.94 -3.13 -11.20
CA SER A 177 20.10 -4.29 -11.52
C SER A 177 19.12 -4.69 -10.41
N TRP A 178 19.24 -4.11 -9.20
CA TRP A 178 18.41 -4.41 -8.03
C TRP A 178 17.16 -3.53 -7.89
N GLN A 179 16.82 -2.76 -8.94
CA GLN A 179 15.74 -1.79 -8.90
C GLN A 179 14.37 -2.41 -8.60
N PHE A 180 14.07 -3.60 -9.14
CA PHE A 180 12.80 -4.28 -8.87
C PHE A 180 12.68 -4.63 -7.39
N LEU A 181 13.72 -5.21 -6.78
CA LEU A 181 13.70 -5.47 -5.34
C LEU A 181 13.58 -4.19 -4.53
N ALA A 182 14.33 -3.14 -4.87
CA ALA A 182 14.26 -1.86 -4.17
C ALA A 182 12.84 -1.28 -4.20
N THR A 183 12.20 -1.27 -5.37
CA THR A 183 10.79 -0.85 -5.51
C THR A 183 9.84 -1.74 -4.73
N GLY A 184 10.03 -3.06 -4.74
CA GLY A 184 9.24 -3.99 -3.94
C GLY A 184 9.35 -3.74 -2.44
N VAL A 185 10.56 -3.47 -1.94
CA VAL A 185 10.80 -3.14 -0.52
C VAL A 185 10.16 -1.81 -0.15
N ILE A 186 10.27 -0.78 -1.01
CA ILE A 186 9.66 0.52 -0.74
C ILE A 186 8.12 0.40 -0.74
N THR A 187 7.55 -0.19 -1.79
CA THR A 187 6.09 -0.27 -1.96
C THR A 187 5.45 -1.24 -0.97
N GLY A 188 5.97 -2.46 -0.87
CA GLY A 188 5.51 -3.48 0.06
C GLY A 188 5.81 -3.13 1.52
N GLY A 189 7.02 -2.63 1.80
CA GLY A 189 7.42 -2.25 3.15
C GLY A 189 6.63 -1.06 3.70
N THR A 190 6.36 -0.04 2.88
CA THR A 190 5.55 1.11 3.33
C THR A 190 4.12 0.72 3.62
N VAL A 191 3.48 -0.08 2.75
CA VAL A 191 2.08 -0.48 2.97
C VAL A 191 1.94 -1.45 4.16
N LEU A 192 2.91 -2.33 4.40
CA LEU A 192 2.94 -3.19 5.60
C LEU A 192 3.21 -2.38 6.87
N LEU A 193 4.07 -1.37 6.81
CA LEU A 193 4.30 -0.46 7.93
C LEU A 193 3.00 0.29 8.26
N LEU A 194 2.28 0.77 7.26
CA LEU A 194 0.95 1.35 7.47
C LEU A 194 0.03 0.31 8.12
N ALA A 195 -0.06 -0.92 7.62
CA ALA A 195 -0.89 -1.95 8.26
C ALA A 195 -0.55 -2.24 9.73
N GLU A 196 0.70 -2.08 10.16
CA GLU A 196 1.14 -2.37 11.53
C GLU A 196 0.89 -1.22 12.51
N PHE A 197 1.01 0.02 12.04
CA PHE A 197 0.84 1.22 12.87
C PHE A 197 -0.51 1.90 12.63
N GLN A 198 -1.01 2.65 13.60
CA GLN A 198 -2.05 3.64 13.32
C GLN A 198 -1.40 4.90 12.78
N TRP A 199 -2.04 5.57 11.83
CA TRP A 199 -1.54 6.82 11.26
C TRP A 199 -2.54 7.96 11.46
N ASP A 200 -2.04 9.20 11.38
CA ASP A 200 -2.76 10.44 11.67
C ASP A 200 -3.90 10.73 10.67
N SER A 201 -5.04 10.07 10.81
CA SER A 201 -6.23 10.29 9.98
C SER A 201 -7.14 11.35 10.60
N PHE A 202 -7.57 12.33 9.81
CA PHE A 202 -8.44 13.45 10.23
C PHE A 202 -7.95 14.22 11.47
N GLY A 203 -6.63 14.28 11.65
CA GLY A 203 -6.00 14.99 12.77
C GLY A 203 -5.99 14.23 14.10
N SER A 204 -6.30 12.93 14.09
CA SER A 204 -6.14 12.01 15.22
C SER A 204 -5.33 10.79 14.82
N CYS A 205 -4.54 10.27 15.75
CA CYS A 205 -3.79 9.04 15.58
C CYS A 205 -4.33 8.02 16.58
N GLY A 206 -5.03 7.01 16.06
CA GLY A 206 -5.83 6.07 16.84
C GLY A 206 -7.30 6.47 17.02
N ASN A 207 -8.10 5.52 17.52
CA ASN A 207 -9.53 5.75 17.76
C ASN A 207 -9.73 6.67 18.97
N LYS A 208 -10.74 7.54 18.87
CA LYS A 208 -11.45 8.02 20.05
C LYS A 208 -12.30 6.90 20.64
#